data_AF-A0A7X0Y2Z3-F1
#
_entry.id   AF-A0A7X0Y2Z3-F1
#
_cell.length_a   1.000
_cell.length_b   1.000
_cell.length_c   1.000
_cell.angle_alpha   90.00
_cell.angle_beta   90.00
_cell.angle_gamma   90.00
#
_symmetry.space_group_name_H-M   'P 1'
#
loop_
_entity.id
_entity.type
_entity.pdbx_description
1 polymer ?
#
loop_
_entity_poly.entity_id
_entity_poly.type
_entity_poly.pdbx_seq_one_letter_code
_entity_poly.pdbx_strand_id
1 'polypeptide(L)'
;MKKKAFLISGIIILIFAVGIFWTVHSLNQTAKPEPLKTPTQESVQQLSKQTKATLQSLADSGGDAASQKQLASLIKNAKQYKLTSDTNSNYIKNVTACLETLQKYKSGKADKKALGAVYPAFVTSETKLTDIAKTSQYQWFYAAAANYEQGLKQKGVITLTMVGDNSFGTYPETPEHLKFDNVFQKNNGTNTYVYQNCLPWFKSDDYTVINAESAFTNATKAEVKMWRIKSDPAHVAFLPASGVDAANLANNHTMDYFQVGYDDTLKAFKDNKIPVFNKDMPLITKIGGIETVLLGYDCRSSQQSASYLAKIESDVKKYKKPNNLVIVNMHWGVEYRETPVDYQTQYGHAIIDAGADIIMGSHPHRLESVEKYNGKYIVYSMGDFAFGADPTLLSRMTSMFRLRFTENNGKVVLKNLSIVPTYENSDGSLNENNYQPLPVFGDDAKKIVNELIRISKPIQGGVTEYDYFDPFI
;
A
#
# COMPACT_ATOMS: atom_id res chain seq x y z
N MET A 1 -3.97 77.13 25.87
CA MET A 1 -4.55 75.78 25.63
C MET A 1 -3.53 74.64 25.44
N LYS A 2 -2.21 74.85 25.51
CA LYS A 2 -1.21 73.78 25.21
C LYS A 2 -0.65 72.98 26.41
N LYS A 3 -0.92 73.37 27.66
CA LYS A 3 -0.43 72.65 28.86
C LYS A 3 -1.38 71.61 29.46
N LYS A 4 -2.70 71.69 29.19
CA LYS A 4 -3.69 70.71 29.67
C LYS A 4 -3.80 69.45 28.80
N ALA A 5 -3.41 69.52 27.53
CA ALA A 5 -3.44 68.36 26.61
C ALA A 5 -2.37 67.30 26.97
N PHE A 6 -1.17 67.71 27.38
CA PHE A 6 -0.08 66.79 27.72
C PHE A 6 -0.34 65.96 28.99
N LEU A 7 -1.06 66.50 29.96
CA LEU A 7 -1.38 65.77 31.19
C LEU A 7 -2.42 64.66 30.97
N ILE A 8 -3.37 64.90 30.06
CA ILE A 8 -4.43 63.93 29.72
C ILE A 8 -3.85 62.81 28.85
N SER A 9 -2.94 63.12 27.92
CA SER A 9 -2.23 62.11 27.11
C SER A 9 -1.34 61.20 27.96
N GLY A 10 -0.64 61.74 28.97
CA GLY A 10 0.21 60.96 29.87
C GLY A 10 -0.57 59.96 30.74
N ILE A 11 -1.75 60.35 31.23
CA ILE A 11 -2.62 59.48 32.04
C ILE A 11 -3.24 58.36 31.21
N ILE A 12 -3.65 58.64 29.97
CA ILE A 12 -4.21 57.63 29.06
C ILE A 12 -3.14 56.59 28.67
N ILE A 13 -1.90 57.00 28.43
CA ILE A 13 -0.78 56.09 28.13
C ILE A 13 -0.45 55.21 29.34
N LEU A 14 -0.50 55.75 30.56
CA LEU A 14 -0.26 54.95 31.77
C LEU A 14 -1.37 53.91 32.00
N ILE A 15 -2.64 54.27 31.76
CA ILE A 15 -3.77 53.35 31.91
C ILE A 15 -3.72 52.24 30.83
N PHE A 16 -3.35 52.59 29.59
CA PHE A 16 -3.14 51.59 28.54
C PHE A 16 -1.94 50.67 28.83
N ALA A 17 -0.84 51.21 29.36
CA ALA A 17 0.33 50.42 29.72
C ALA A 17 0.02 49.46 30.88
N VAL A 18 -0.72 49.91 31.90
CA VAL A 18 -1.15 49.05 33.03
C VAL A 18 -2.17 48.01 32.56
N GLY A 19 -3.10 48.37 31.67
CA GLY A 19 -4.06 47.42 31.08
C GLY A 19 -3.37 46.34 30.24
N ILE A 20 -2.39 46.71 29.39
CA ILE A 20 -1.59 45.75 28.61
C ILE A 20 -0.73 44.89 29.54
N PHE A 21 -0.12 45.47 30.58
CA PHE A 21 0.67 44.71 31.55
C PHE A 21 -0.19 43.70 32.32
N TRP A 22 -1.41 44.06 32.72
CA TRP A 22 -2.34 43.15 33.40
C TRP A 22 -2.87 42.05 32.48
N THR A 23 -3.12 42.37 31.20
CA THR A 23 -3.59 41.40 30.19
C THR A 23 -2.47 40.42 29.80
N VAL A 24 -1.23 40.90 29.67
CA VAL A 24 -0.04 40.05 29.45
C VAL A 24 0.27 39.21 30.69
N HIS A 25 0.07 39.73 31.91
CA HIS A 25 0.27 38.99 33.14
C HIS A 25 -0.83 37.95 33.41
N SER A 26 -2.08 38.20 33.00
CA SER A 26 -3.15 37.20 33.07
C SER A 26 -3.02 36.12 31.99
N LEU A 27 -2.44 36.45 30.83
CA LEU A 27 -2.09 35.49 29.77
C LEU A 27 -0.82 34.68 30.07
N ASN A 28 0.04 35.16 30.98
CA ASN A 28 1.25 34.47 31.46
C ASN A 28 1.07 33.75 32.81
N GLN A 29 -0.16 33.54 33.28
CA GLN A 29 -0.40 32.47 34.26
C GLN A 29 -0.19 31.14 33.55
N THR A 30 1.06 30.69 33.48
CA THR A 30 1.40 29.31 33.20
C THR A 30 0.62 28.47 34.19
N ALA A 31 -0.44 27.79 33.72
CA ALA A 31 -1.19 26.86 34.53
C ALA A 31 -0.18 25.95 35.24
N LYS A 32 -0.26 25.85 36.58
CA LYS A 32 0.59 24.93 37.33
C LYS A 32 0.44 23.55 36.67
N PRO A 33 1.54 22.85 36.34
CA PRO A 33 1.44 21.54 35.72
C PRO A 33 0.59 20.65 36.62
N GLU A 34 -0.45 20.04 36.04
CA GLU A 34 -1.29 19.09 36.78
C GLU A 34 -0.39 18.02 37.43
N PRO A 35 -0.68 17.62 38.68
CA PRO A 35 0.09 16.57 39.33
C PRO A 35 0.03 15.28 38.51
N LEU A 36 1.18 14.63 38.34
CA LEU A 36 1.26 13.36 37.62
C LEU A 36 0.43 12.28 38.33
N LYS A 37 -0.29 11.47 37.54
CA LYS A 37 -1.17 10.39 37.98
C LYS A 37 -0.35 9.17 38.39
N THR A 38 -0.76 8.46 39.43
CA THR A 38 -0.16 7.16 39.77
C THR A 38 -0.72 6.07 38.86
N PRO A 39 0.12 5.22 38.23
CA PRO A 39 -0.35 4.08 37.45
C PRO A 39 -1.19 3.10 38.28
N THR A 40 -2.38 2.77 37.80
CA THR A 40 -3.27 1.72 38.32
C THR A 40 -3.52 0.65 37.25
N GLN A 41 -3.99 -0.53 37.65
CA GLN A 41 -4.37 -1.58 36.71
C GLN A 41 -5.43 -1.11 35.71
N GLU A 42 -6.45 -0.39 36.18
CA GLU A 42 -7.50 0.18 35.33
C GLU A 42 -6.93 1.19 34.31
N SER A 43 -6.00 2.05 34.74
CA SER A 43 -5.36 3.01 33.85
C SER A 43 -4.54 2.33 32.75
N VAL A 44 -3.87 1.22 33.08
CA VAL A 44 -3.11 0.40 32.13
C VAL A 44 -4.05 -0.30 31.15
N GLN A 45 -5.18 -0.86 31.62
CA GLN A 45 -6.20 -1.45 30.76
C GLN A 45 -6.77 -0.42 29.78
N GLN A 46 -7.11 0.79 30.25
CA GLN A 46 -7.60 1.87 29.40
C GLN A 46 -6.55 2.28 28.36
N LEU A 47 -5.29 2.47 28.77
CA LEU A 47 -4.20 2.83 27.87
C LEU A 47 -3.96 1.75 26.81
N SER A 48 -4.03 0.47 27.18
CA SER A 48 -3.88 -0.65 26.24
C SER A 48 -4.98 -0.66 25.17
N LYS A 49 -6.24 -0.43 25.58
CA LYS A 49 -7.39 -0.35 24.66
C LYS A 49 -7.27 0.83 23.70
N GLN A 50 -6.87 2.00 24.22
CA GLN A 50 -6.64 3.18 23.41
C GLN A 50 -5.46 3.01 22.45
N THR A 51 -4.39 2.33 22.89
CA THR A 51 -3.25 1.98 22.05
C THR A 51 -3.70 1.12 20.88
N LYS A 52 -4.37 0.00 21.14
CA LYS A 52 -4.88 -0.89 20.08
C LYS A 52 -5.76 -0.14 19.06
N ALA A 53 -6.69 0.68 19.55
CA ALA A 53 -7.57 1.48 18.68
C ALA A 53 -6.81 2.51 17.84
N THR A 54 -5.81 3.17 18.42
CA THR A 54 -4.98 4.18 17.72
C THR A 54 -4.13 3.54 16.64
N LEU A 55 -3.53 2.37 16.92
CA LEU A 55 -2.71 1.64 15.95
C LEU A 55 -3.55 1.16 14.76
N GLN A 56 -4.75 0.64 15.04
CA GLN A 56 -5.70 0.26 14.00
C GLN A 56 -6.09 1.47 13.15
N SER A 57 -6.43 2.61 13.79
CA SER A 57 -6.78 3.84 13.06
C SER A 57 -5.64 4.36 12.19
N LEU A 58 -4.38 4.28 12.64
CA LEU A 58 -3.22 4.65 11.83
C LEU A 58 -3.06 3.73 10.62
N ALA A 59 -3.14 2.41 10.81
CA ALA A 59 -3.02 1.43 9.74
C ALA A 59 -4.12 1.59 8.69
N ASP A 60 -5.39 1.63 9.13
CA ASP A 60 -6.56 1.67 8.23
C ASP A 60 -6.67 2.98 7.43
N SER A 61 -6.15 4.08 7.98
CA SER A 61 -6.17 5.39 7.32
C SER A 61 -4.93 5.70 6.51
N GLY A 62 -3.92 4.82 6.52
CA GLY A 62 -2.61 5.13 5.96
C GLY A 62 -1.92 6.31 6.67
N GLY A 63 -2.24 6.55 7.95
CA GLY A 63 -1.57 7.55 8.79
C GLY A 63 -2.04 9.00 8.59
N ASP A 64 -3.31 9.20 8.23
CA ASP A 64 -3.91 10.50 7.92
C ASP A 64 -3.80 11.56 9.05
N ALA A 65 -4.24 12.79 8.80
CA ALA A 65 -4.15 13.85 9.81
C ALA A 65 -4.96 13.58 11.09
N ALA A 66 -6.05 12.80 11.02
CA ALA A 66 -6.93 12.53 12.15
C ALA A 66 -6.33 11.47 13.09
N SER A 67 -5.94 10.33 12.56
CA SER A 67 -5.23 9.24 13.27
C SER A 67 -3.94 9.75 13.93
N GLN A 68 -3.24 10.70 13.30
CA GLN A 68 -2.03 11.32 13.85
C GLN A 68 -2.32 12.22 15.05
N LYS A 69 -3.45 12.92 15.04
CA LYS A 69 -3.91 13.68 16.21
C LYS A 69 -4.26 12.73 17.37
N GLN A 70 -4.88 11.59 17.06
CA GLN A 70 -5.15 10.56 18.06
C GLN A 70 -3.86 10.02 18.68
N LEU A 71 -2.85 9.68 17.86
CA LEU A 71 -1.53 9.26 18.32
C LEU A 71 -0.87 10.31 19.23
N ALA A 72 -0.85 11.57 18.81
CA ALA A 72 -0.26 12.65 19.61
C ALA A 72 -0.98 12.85 20.95
N SER A 73 -2.31 12.75 20.96
CA SER A 73 -3.13 12.82 22.18
C SER A 73 -2.84 11.65 23.12
N LEU A 74 -2.74 10.44 22.59
CA LEU A 74 -2.42 9.24 23.35
C LEU A 74 -1.03 9.34 24.02
N ILE A 75 -0.01 9.77 23.26
CA ILE A 75 1.34 10.00 23.79
C ILE A 75 1.30 11.04 24.92
N LYS A 76 0.57 12.15 24.73
CA LYS A 76 0.43 13.18 25.77
C LYS A 76 -0.21 12.62 27.03
N ASN A 77 -1.26 11.80 26.90
CA ASN A 77 -1.95 11.17 28.03
C ASN A 77 -1.04 10.19 28.76
N ALA A 78 -0.28 9.36 28.04
CA ALA A 78 0.64 8.39 28.63
C ALA A 78 1.79 9.06 29.41
N LYS A 79 2.17 10.30 29.04
CA LYS A 79 3.15 11.11 29.77
C LYS A 79 2.64 11.75 31.06
N GLN A 80 1.34 11.66 31.35
CA GLN A 80 0.76 12.22 32.58
C GLN A 80 0.96 11.31 33.80
N TYR A 81 1.66 10.18 33.67
CA TYR A 81 1.86 9.24 34.77
C TYR A 81 3.21 9.41 35.46
N LYS A 82 3.21 9.28 36.79
CA LYS A 82 4.42 9.21 37.62
C LYS A 82 4.95 7.78 37.61
N LEU A 83 6.02 7.55 36.87
CA LEU A 83 6.58 6.21 36.67
C LEU A 83 7.52 5.80 37.82
N THR A 84 7.34 4.58 38.33
CA THR A 84 8.24 3.91 39.27
C THR A 84 8.79 2.61 38.67
N SER A 85 9.34 1.70 39.47
CA SER A 85 9.87 0.39 39.02
C SER A 85 8.82 -0.73 38.97
N ASP A 86 7.55 -0.45 39.32
CA ASP A 86 6.47 -1.43 39.31
C ASP A 86 6.04 -1.87 37.88
N THR A 87 5.27 -2.96 37.80
CA THR A 87 4.82 -3.56 36.53
C THR A 87 3.99 -2.59 35.67
N ASN A 88 3.08 -1.82 36.26
CA ASN A 88 2.22 -0.88 35.54
C ASN A 88 3.05 0.28 34.98
N SER A 89 3.95 0.82 35.80
CA SER A 89 4.89 1.87 35.39
C SER A 89 5.79 1.41 34.23
N ASN A 90 6.30 0.19 34.28
CA ASN A 90 7.13 -0.37 33.21
C ASN A 90 6.36 -0.51 31.89
N TYR A 91 5.10 -0.96 31.94
CA TYR A 91 4.25 -1.01 30.75
C TYR A 91 4.01 0.37 30.15
N ILE A 92 3.58 1.34 30.96
CA ILE A 92 3.30 2.71 30.49
C ILE A 92 4.57 3.31 29.88
N LYS A 93 5.73 3.14 30.52
CA LYS A 93 7.02 3.57 29.98
C LYS A 93 7.29 3.00 28.58
N ASN A 94 7.18 1.69 28.43
CA ASN A 94 7.59 1.01 27.20
C ASN A 94 6.59 1.20 26.06
N VAL A 95 5.28 1.21 26.34
CA VAL A 95 4.26 1.52 25.32
C VAL A 95 4.40 2.98 24.86
N THR A 96 4.68 3.91 25.77
CA THR A 96 4.94 5.32 25.41
C THR A 96 6.14 5.42 24.47
N ALA A 97 7.24 4.71 24.77
CA ALA A 97 8.42 4.69 23.90
C ALA A 97 8.11 4.14 22.49
N CYS A 98 7.28 3.10 22.38
CA CYS A 98 6.82 2.57 21.10
C CYS A 98 5.97 3.61 20.33
N LEU A 99 4.99 4.23 21.00
CA LEU A 99 4.12 5.25 20.40
C LEU A 99 4.91 6.49 19.92
N GLU A 100 5.86 6.97 20.72
CA GLU A 100 6.76 8.06 20.33
C GLU A 100 7.62 7.67 19.13
N THR A 101 8.05 6.42 19.07
CA THR A 101 8.81 5.90 17.93
C THR A 101 7.97 5.86 16.67
N LEU A 102 6.71 5.41 16.76
CA LEU A 102 5.76 5.51 15.64
C LEU A 102 5.62 6.95 15.15
N GLN A 103 5.46 7.91 16.07
CA GLN A 103 5.33 9.32 15.70
C GLN A 103 6.56 9.86 14.96
N LYS A 104 7.77 9.36 15.27
CA LYS A 104 8.99 9.77 14.58
C LYS A 104 9.01 9.37 13.10
N TYR A 105 8.44 8.22 12.72
CA TYR A 105 8.42 7.80 11.30
C TYR A 105 7.76 8.84 10.38
N LYS A 106 6.72 9.54 10.88
CA LYS A 106 6.06 10.62 10.13
C LYS A 106 6.97 11.80 9.79
N SER A 107 8.05 12.01 10.54
CA SER A 107 8.99 13.10 10.24
C SER A 107 9.87 12.83 9.02
N GLY A 108 9.86 11.60 8.49
CA GLY A 108 10.77 11.16 7.42
C GLY A 108 12.24 11.05 7.87
N LYS A 109 12.54 11.33 9.15
CA LYS A 109 13.90 11.33 9.74
C LYS A 109 14.15 10.16 10.68
N ALA A 110 13.18 9.26 10.85
CA ALA A 110 13.34 8.13 11.76
C ALA A 110 14.24 7.06 11.13
N ASP A 111 15.09 6.47 11.97
CA ASP A 111 15.77 5.21 11.67
C ASP A 111 14.72 4.11 11.42
N LYS A 112 14.86 3.36 10.32
CA LYS A 112 13.98 2.24 9.97
C LYS A 112 13.88 1.22 11.11
N LYS A 113 14.96 1.02 11.87
CA LYS A 113 15.05 0.09 13.03
C LYS A 113 14.51 0.65 14.35
N ALA A 114 14.04 1.89 14.37
CA ALA A 114 13.73 2.57 15.63
C ALA A 114 12.70 1.79 16.46
N LEU A 115 11.65 1.24 15.82
CA LEU A 115 10.65 0.45 16.53
C LEU A 115 11.23 -0.88 17.02
N GLY A 116 12.02 -1.58 16.19
CA GLY A 116 12.70 -2.82 16.57
C GLY A 116 13.61 -2.67 17.79
N ALA A 117 14.15 -1.48 18.06
CA ALA A 117 14.97 -1.22 19.25
C ALA A 117 14.18 -1.13 20.56
N VAL A 118 12.91 -0.69 20.52
CA VAL A 118 12.08 -0.47 21.73
C VAL A 118 11.01 -1.55 21.92
N TYR A 119 10.58 -2.19 20.83
CA TYR A 119 9.49 -3.16 20.81
C TYR A 119 9.71 -4.37 21.74
N PRO A 120 10.90 -4.99 21.82
CA PRO A 120 11.12 -6.15 22.71
C PRO A 120 10.88 -5.84 24.20
N ALA A 121 11.23 -4.63 24.65
CA ALA A 121 10.98 -4.19 26.02
C ALA A 121 9.47 -4.02 26.29
N PHE A 122 8.72 -3.49 25.32
CA PHE A 122 7.26 -3.42 25.39
C PHE A 122 6.63 -4.81 25.52
N VAL A 123 7.00 -5.75 24.65
CA VAL A 123 6.48 -7.14 24.70
C VAL A 123 6.76 -7.77 26.07
N THR A 124 7.98 -7.58 26.61
CA THR A 124 8.36 -8.09 27.94
C THR A 124 7.52 -7.50 29.08
N SER A 125 7.10 -6.24 28.97
CA SER A 125 6.18 -5.62 29.94
C SER A 125 4.73 -6.04 29.74
N GLU A 126 4.29 -6.23 28.50
CA GLU A 126 2.92 -6.64 28.16
C GLU A 126 2.62 -8.06 28.70
N THR A 127 3.58 -8.99 28.61
CA THR A 127 3.42 -10.37 29.09
C THR A 127 3.23 -10.49 30.61
N LYS A 128 3.64 -9.48 31.37
CA LYS A 128 3.50 -9.44 32.84
C LYS A 128 2.12 -8.94 33.29
N LEU A 129 1.27 -8.51 32.36
CA LEU A 129 -0.05 -7.96 32.64
C LEU A 129 -1.15 -8.93 32.22
N THR A 130 -2.13 -9.10 33.09
CA THR A 130 -3.38 -9.81 32.78
C THR A 130 -4.47 -8.81 32.39
N ASP A 131 -5.48 -9.28 31.65
CA ASP A 131 -6.73 -8.54 31.40
C ASP A 131 -6.58 -7.20 30.65
N ILE A 132 -5.55 -7.09 29.80
CA ILE A 132 -5.34 -5.94 28.92
C ILE A 132 -5.70 -6.26 27.46
N ALA A 133 -5.98 -5.22 26.68
CA ALA A 133 -6.21 -5.36 25.25
C ALA A 133 -4.88 -5.60 24.50
N LYS A 134 -4.53 -6.87 24.30
CA LYS A 134 -3.31 -7.26 23.55
C LYS A 134 -3.36 -6.77 22.11
N THR A 135 -2.23 -6.27 21.65
CA THR A 135 -2.02 -5.76 20.30
C THR A 135 -1.08 -6.70 19.55
N SER A 136 -1.41 -7.08 18.31
CA SER A 136 -0.52 -7.94 17.53
C SER A 136 0.71 -7.17 17.04
N GLN A 137 1.77 -7.90 16.70
CA GLN A 137 2.96 -7.30 16.09
C GLN A 137 2.62 -6.57 14.78
N TYR A 138 1.72 -7.13 13.96
CA TYR A 138 1.31 -6.52 12.70
C TYR A 138 0.59 -5.19 12.89
N GLN A 139 -0.22 -5.03 13.95
CA GLN A 139 -0.84 -3.72 14.23
C GLN A 139 0.22 -2.64 14.53
N TRP A 140 1.28 -2.98 15.25
CA TRP A 140 2.41 -2.06 15.47
C TRP A 140 3.14 -1.75 14.17
N PHE A 141 3.44 -2.76 13.36
CA PHE A 141 4.26 -2.60 12.16
C PHE A 141 3.50 -1.92 11.02
N TYR A 142 2.19 -2.17 10.88
CA TYR A 142 1.33 -1.47 9.93
C TYR A 142 1.13 0.00 10.31
N ALA A 143 1.00 0.31 11.60
CA ALA A 143 0.99 1.70 12.06
C ALA A 143 2.34 2.39 11.79
N ALA A 144 3.46 1.66 11.93
CA ALA A 144 4.79 2.17 11.62
C ALA A 144 4.95 2.44 10.12
N ALA A 145 4.52 1.50 9.28
CA ALA A 145 4.54 1.63 7.82
C ALA A 145 3.67 2.80 7.36
N ALA A 146 2.44 2.93 7.85
CA ALA A 146 1.56 4.05 7.56
C ALA A 146 2.25 5.41 7.87
N ASN A 147 2.88 5.53 9.03
CA ASN A 147 3.60 6.75 9.40
C ASN A 147 4.85 6.98 8.56
N TYR A 148 5.61 5.92 8.27
CA TYR A 148 6.79 5.99 7.42
C TYR A 148 6.41 6.51 6.03
N GLU A 149 5.34 5.98 5.46
CA GLU A 149 4.88 6.40 4.13
C GLU A 149 4.38 7.84 4.08
N GLN A 150 3.67 8.29 5.12
CA GLN A 150 3.31 9.69 5.25
C GLN A 150 4.54 10.60 5.39
N GLY A 151 5.58 10.14 6.08
CA GLY A 151 6.84 10.87 6.20
C GLY A 151 7.65 10.96 4.91
N LEU A 152 7.40 10.07 3.95
CA LEU A 152 8.01 10.09 2.62
C LEU A 152 7.29 11.00 1.63
N LYS A 153 6.05 11.43 1.92
CA LYS A 153 5.31 12.34 1.03
C LYS A 153 6.05 13.67 0.87
N GLN A 154 6.21 14.09 -0.38
CA GLN A 154 6.87 15.33 -0.75
C GLN A 154 6.01 16.05 -1.79
N LYS A 155 5.96 17.38 -1.71
CA LYS A 155 5.24 18.19 -2.69
C LYS A 155 5.80 17.93 -4.10
N GLY A 156 4.93 17.59 -5.06
CA GLY A 156 5.33 17.32 -6.44
C GLY A 156 5.92 15.92 -6.68
N VAL A 157 5.86 15.03 -5.69
CA VAL A 157 6.16 13.61 -5.85
C VAL A 157 4.85 12.84 -5.71
N ILE A 158 4.56 11.97 -6.67
CA ILE A 158 3.41 11.06 -6.63
C ILE A 158 3.88 9.65 -6.33
N THR A 159 3.08 8.88 -5.60
CA THR A 159 3.31 7.48 -5.30
C THR A 159 2.23 6.63 -5.94
N LEU A 160 2.63 5.67 -6.77
CA LEU A 160 1.75 4.66 -7.34
C LEU A 160 2.07 3.32 -6.69
N THR A 161 1.04 2.55 -6.35
CA THR A 161 1.18 1.16 -5.91
C THR A 161 0.67 0.24 -7.02
N MET A 162 1.53 -0.63 -7.52
CA MET A 162 1.19 -1.67 -8.49
C MET A 162 1.23 -3.02 -7.80
N VAL A 163 0.21 -3.84 -8.02
CA VAL A 163 0.14 -5.22 -7.51
C VAL A 163 -0.20 -6.19 -8.64
N GLY A 164 0.16 -7.45 -8.45
CA GLY A 164 0.00 -8.50 -9.45
C GLY A 164 -1.43 -9.01 -9.62
N ASP A 165 -1.56 -10.33 -9.73
CA ASP A 165 -2.79 -10.94 -10.20
C ASP A 165 -3.84 -11.00 -9.10
N ASN A 166 -5.03 -10.48 -9.41
CA ASN A 166 -6.16 -10.45 -8.51
C ASN A 166 -7.35 -11.13 -9.20
N SER A 167 -7.83 -12.19 -8.57
CA SER A 167 -9.02 -12.90 -8.98
C SER A 167 -9.88 -13.17 -7.75
N PHE A 168 -11.10 -12.64 -7.78
CA PHE A 168 -12.12 -12.85 -6.75
C PHE A 168 -13.17 -13.87 -7.22
N GLY A 169 -12.78 -14.64 -8.22
CA GLY A 169 -13.63 -15.54 -8.94
C GLY A 169 -13.07 -16.94 -8.92
N THR A 170 -13.92 -17.91 -9.17
CA THR A 170 -13.53 -19.31 -9.28
C THR A 170 -14.05 -19.91 -10.57
N TYR A 171 -13.44 -21.02 -10.98
CA TYR A 171 -13.94 -21.78 -12.12
C TYR A 171 -15.01 -22.77 -11.63
N PRO A 172 -15.96 -23.19 -12.47
CA PRO A 172 -17.12 -23.97 -12.01
C PRO A 172 -16.78 -25.26 -11.25
N GLU A 173 -15.66 -25.89 -11.59
CA GLU A 173 -15.15 -27.13 -11.00
C GLU A 173 -14.34 -26.92 -9.71
N THR A 174 -14.10 -25.69 -9.25
CA THR A 174 -13.42 -25.43 -7.98
C THR A 174 -14.20 -26.05 -6.80
N PRO A 175 -13.55 -26.77 -5.87
CA PRO A 175 -14.20 -27.23 -4.65
C PRO A 175 -14.90 -26.09 -3.90
N GLU A 176 -16.13 -26.33 -3.40
CA GLU A 176 -16.94 -25.28 -2.77
C GLU A 176 -16.18 -24.50 -1.68
N HIS A 177 -15.46 -25.18 -0.79
CA HIS A 177 -14.73 -24.52 0.29
C HIS A 177 -13.58 -23.59 -0.16
N LEU A 178 -13.14 -23.66 -1.42
CA LEU A 178 -12.10 -22.80 -2.00
C LEU A 178 -12.69 -21.66 -2.85
N LYS A 179 -14.01 -21.67 -3.10
CA LYS A 179 -14.68 -20.59 -3.82
C LYS A 179 -14.59 -19.30 -3.02
N PHE A 180 -14.18 -18.21 -3.68
CA PHE A 180 -14.03 -16.90 -3.07
C PHE A 180 -15.23 -16.53 -2.19
N ASP A 181 -16.46 -16.66 -2.72
CA ASP A 181 -17.70 -16.31 -2.01
C ASP A 181 -17.83 -17.07 -0.68
N ASN A 182 -17.49 -18.36 -0.69
CA ASN A 182 -17.56 -19.22 0.50
C ASN A 182 -16.44 -18.89 1.48
N VAL A 183 -15.23 -18.59 1.01
CA VAL A 183 -14.12 -18.13 1.85
C VAL A 183 -14.44 -16.77 2.47
N PHE A 184 -14.95 -15.84 1.68
CA PHE A 184 -15.37 -14.51 2.10
C PHE A 184 -16.47 -14.58 3.16
N GLN A 185 -17.53 -15.37 2.91
CA GLN A 185 -18.63 -15.56 3.87
C GLN A 185 -18.16 -16.24 5.16
N LYS A 186 -17.38 -17.33 5.06
CA LYS A 186 -16.83 -18.07 6.22
C LYS A 186 -16.04 -17.16 7.16
N ASN A 187 -15.38 -16.15 6.60
CA ASN A 187 -14.56 -15.20 7.36
C ASN A 187 -15.28 -13.89 7.73
N ASN A 188 -16.61 -13.80 7.54
CA ASN A 188 -17.39 -12.57 7.76
C ASN A 188 -16.83 -11.37 6.98
N GLY A 189 -16.49 -11.59 5.72
CA GLY A 189 -15.86 -10.59 4.86
C GLY A 189 -16.65 -9.28 4.78
N THR A 190 -15.93 -8.18 4.93
CA THR A 190 -16.41 -6.81 4.69
C THR A 190 -15.80 -6.26 3.41
N ASN A 191 -16.17 -5.03 3.01
CA ASN A 191 -15.59 -4.36 1.85
C ASN A 191 -14.08 -4.04 1.97
N THR A 192 -13.45 -4.32 3.10
CA THR A 192 -11.99 -4.21 3.24
C THR A 192 -11.34 -5.57 3.48
N TYR A 193 -12.09 -6.67 3.51
CA TYR A 193 -11.59 -7.99 3.89
C TYR A 193 -10.34 -8.39 3.11
N VAL A 194 -10.38 -8.31 1.78
CA VAL A 194 -9.28 -8.74 0.92
C VAL A 194 -8.01 -7.95 1.23
N TYR A 195 -8.09 -6.62 1.25
CA TYR A 195 -6.91 -5.76 1.35
C TYR A 195 -6.70 -5.14 2.74
N GLN A 196 -7.32 -5.68 3.80
CA GLN A 196 -7.27 -5.06 5.14
C GLN A 196 -5.83 -4.84 5.62
N ASN A 197 -4.93 -5.77 5.31
CA ASN A 197 -3.51 -5.69 5.68
C ASN A 197 -2.71 -4.73 4.78
N CYS A 198 -3.24 -4.38 3.61
CA CYS A 198 -2.61 -3.51 2.61
C CYS A 198 -3.00 -2.03 2.76
N LEU A 199 -4.04 -1.74 3.56
CA LEU A 199 -4.53 -0.38 3.81
C LEU A 199 -3.44 0.64 4.20
N PRO A 200 -2.40 0.31 4.99
CA PRO A 200 -1.32 1.26 5.28
C PRO A 200 -0.66 1.86 4.03
N TRP A 201 -0.57 1.09 2.95
CA TRP A 201 0.04 1.50 1.68
C TRP A 201 -0.98 2.06 0.70
N PHE A 202 -2.13 1.39 0.53
CA PHE A 202 -3.19 1.82 -0.40
C PHE A 202 -3.86 3.13 0.03
N LYS A 203 -3.88 3.45 1.33
CA LYS A 203 -4.41 4.73 1.82
C LYS A 203 -3.34 5.81 1.96
N SER A 204 -2.06 5.47 1.75
CA SER A 204 -0.95 6.42 1.80
C SER A 204 -0.34 6.73 0.44
N ASP A 205 -0.70 6.05 -0.65
CA ASP A 205 -0.30 6.42 -1.99
C ASP A 205 -1.19 7.51 -2.60
N ASP A 206 -1.01 7.76 -3.90
CA ASP A 206 -1.85 8.65 -4.71
C ASP A 206 -2.65 7.88 -5.77
N TYR A 207 -2.31 6.60 -6.03
CA TYR A 207 -2.99 5.74 -6.99
C TYR A 207 -2.59 4.26 -6.84
N THR A 208 -3.55 3.35 -6.68
CA THR A 208 -3.33 1.91 -6.70
C THR A 208 -3.90 1.25 -7.96
N VAL A 209 -3.11 0.40 -8.62
CA VAL A 209 -3.51 -0.35 -9.81
C VAL A 209 -3.35 -1.85 -9.60
N ILE A 210 -4.38 -2.61 -9.98
CA ILE A 210 -4.39 -4.08 -9.94
C ILE A 210 -4.42 -4.68 -11.35
N ASN A 211 -3.99 -5.94 -11.51
CA ASN A 211 -4.43 -6.79 -12.63
C ASN A 211 -5.70 -7.56 -12.20
N ALA A 212 -6.85 -7.26 -12.80
CA ALA A 212 -8.11 -7.93 -12.49
C ALA A 212 -8.33 -9.10 -13.48
N GLU A 213 -7.99 -10.30 -13.04
CA GLU A 213 -7.84 -11.48 -13.87
C GLU A 213 -9.02 -12.45 -13.73
N SER A 214 -10.21 -11.92 -13.97
CA SER A 214 -11.45 -12.71 -13.97
C SER A 214 -12.53 -11.98 -14.75
N ALA A 215 -13.49 -12.71 -15.29
CA ALA A 215 -14.71 -12.12 -15.80
C ALA A 215 -15.68 -11.86 -14.64
N PHE A 216 -16.14 -10.62 -14.48
CA PHE A 216 -17.13 -10.23 -13.47
C PHE A 216 -18.51 -10.27 -14.11
N THR A 217 -19.17 -11.43 -14.04
CA THR A 217 -20.40 -11.69 -14.79
C THR A 217 -21.26 -12.77 -14.15
N ASN A 218 -22.56 -12.72 -14.44
CA ASN A 218 -23.50 -13.81 -14.12
C ASN A 218 -23.79 -14.73 -15.32
N ALA A 219 -23.14 -14.51 -16.46
CA ALA A 219 -23.26 -15.36 -17.62
C ALA A 219 -22.84 -16.81 -17.31
N THR A 220 -23.48 -17.75 -18.00
CA THR A 220 -23.23 -19.19 -17.83
C THR A 220 -22.54 -19.81 -19.04
N LYS A 221 -22.70 -19.20 -20.23
CA LYS A 221 -21.99 -19.62 -21.43
C LYS A 221 -20.55 -19.15 -21.37
N ALA A 222 -19.62 -20.09 -21.46
CA ALA A 222 -18.20 -19.83 -21.31
C ALA A 222 -17.38 -20.49 -22.42
N GLU A 223 -16.14 -20.04 -22.58
CA GLU A 223 -15.15 -20.68 -23.45
C GLU A 223 -14.90 -22.14 -23.05
N VAL A 224 -14.54 -22.96 -24.04
CA VAL A 224 -14.15 -24.35 -23.83
C VAL A 224 -12.69 -24.39 -23.39
N LYS A 225 -12.45 -24.06 -22.12
CA LYS A 225 -11.16 -24.19 -21.45
C LYS A 225 -11.33 -24.58 -19.98
N MET A 226 -10.25 -25.11 -19.40
CA MET A 226 -10.21 -25.57 -18.01
C MET A 226 -10.48 -24.42 -17.03
N TRP A 227 -9.67 -23.38 -17.11
CA TRP A 227 -9.74 -22.23 -16.21
C TRP A 227 -10.61 -21.14 -16.83
N ARG A 228 -11.90 -21.16 -16.52
CA ARG A 228 -12.88 -20.12 -16.86
C ARG A 228 -13.30 -19.40 -15.58
N ILE A 229 -12.58 -18.34 -15.25
CA ILE A 229 -12.63 -17.70 -13.94
C ILE A 229 -13.76 -16.68 -13.91
N LYS A 230 -14.73 -16.91 -13.02
CA LYS A 230 -15.91 -16.06 -12.87
C LYS A 230 -15.99 -15.47 -11.47
N SER A 231 -16.04 -14.14 -11.41
CA SER A 231 -16.29 -13.36 -10.20
C SER A 231 -17.73 -12.86 -10.19
N ASP A 232 -18.35 -12.78 -9.01
CA ASP A 232 -19.60 -12.03 -8.84
C ASP A 232 -19.34 -10.54 -9.16
N PRO A 233 -20.10 -9.90 -10.07
CA PRO A 233 -20.03 -8.46 -10.32
C PRO A 233 -20.09 -7.58 -9.05
N ALA A 234 -20.76 -8.02 -7.99
CA ALA A 234 -20.85 -7.30 -6.72
C ALA A 234 -19.49 -7.15 -6.02
N HIS A 235 -18.53 -8.05 -6.27
CA HIS A 235 -17.20 -8.00 -5.64
C HIS A 235 -16.35 -6.82 -6.10
N VAL A 236 -16.69 -6.14 -7.19
CA VAL A 236 -16.02 -4.89 -7.57
C VAL A 236 -16.17 -3.82 -6.48
N ALA A 237 -17.24 -3.85 -5.67
CA ALA A 237 -17.52 -2.81 -4.68
C ALA A 237 -16.47 -2.69 -3.56
N PHE A 238 -15.71 -3.74 -3.25
CA PHE A 238 -14.67 -3.67 -2.23
C PHE A 238 -13.36 -3.04 -2.73
N LEU A 239 -13.16 -2.97 -4.06
CA LEU A 239 -11.99 -2.34 -4.67
C LEU A 239 -11.85 -0.86 -4.25
N PRO A 240 -12.82 0.04 -4.52
CA PRO A 240 -12.71 1.44 -4.11
C PRO A 240 -12.70 1.59 -2.59
N ALA A 241 -13.42 0.75 -1.84
CA ALA A 241 -13.44 0.78 -0.39
C ALA A 241 -12.03 0.55 0.20
N SER A 242 -11.26 -0.33 -0.43
CA SER A 242 -9.89 -0.67 -0.05
C SER A 242 -8.82 0.30 -0.55
N GLY A 243 -9.18 1.23 -1.46
CA GLY A 243 -8.24 2.19 -2.04
C GLY A 243 -7.62 1.75 -3.37
N VAL A 244 -8.25 0.83 -4.09
CA VAL A 244 -7.89 0.55 -5.49
C VAL A 244 -8.50 1.62 -6.40
N ASP A 245 -7.71 2.14 -7.34
CA ASP A 245 -8.10 3.26 -8.20
C ASP A 245 -8.23 2.91 -9.68
N ALA A 246 -7.61 1.81 -10.14
CA ALA A 246 -7.76 1.32 -11.51
C ALA A 246 -7.47 -0.18 -11.62
N ALA A 247 -7.95 -0.79 -12.71
CA ALA A 247 -7.66 -2.18 -13.03
C ALA A 247 -7.25 -2.39 -14.49
N ASN A 248 -6.20 -3.19 -14.70
CA ASN A 248 -5.90 -3.80 -15.99
C ASN A 248 -6.86 -4.95 -16.26
N LEU A 249 -7.46 -4.97 -17.44
CA LEU A 249 -8.27 -6.07 -17.98
C LEU A 249 -7.62 -6.73 -19.21
N ALA A 250 -6.40 -6.34 -19.58
CA ALA A 250 -5.68 -7.03 -20.66
C ALA A 250 -5.04 -8.31 -20.12
N ASN A 251 -5.85 -9.35 -19.98
CA ASN A 251 -5.42 -10.69 -19.56
C ASN A 251 -6.27 -11.77 -20.24
N ASN A 252 -5.83 -13.00 -20.10
CA ASN A 252 -6.43 -14.20 -20.70
C ASN A 252 -7.80 -14.59 -20.12
N HIS A 253 -8.21 -14.03 -18.97
CA HIS A 253 -9.45 -14.38 -18.27
C HIS A 253 -10.61 -13.42 -18.50
N THR A 254 -10.34 -12.24 -19.06
CA THR A 254 -11.34 -11.20 -19.29
C THR A 254 -12.42 -11.63 -20.30
N MET A 255 -12.12 -12.55 -21.22
CA MET A 255 -13.03 -13.05 -22.26
C MET A 255 -13.62 -14.43 -21.98
N ASP A 256 -13.44 -14.98 -20.78
CA ASP A 256 -13.85 -16.36 -20.43
C ASP A 256 -15.33 -16.65 -20.66
N TYR A 257 -16.16 -15.60 -20.60
CA TYR A 257 -17.61 -15.64 -20.77
C TYR A 257 -18.04 -14.84 -22.01
N PHE A 258 -17.15 -14.79 -23.01
CA PHE A 258 -17.33 -14.09 -24.28
C PHE A 258 -17.67 -12.60 -24.09
N GLN A 259 -18.25 -11.99 -25.14
CA GLN A 259 -18.62 -10.58 -25.15
C GLN A 259 -19.57 -10.21 -24.00
N VAL A 260 -20.50 -11.09 -23.62
CA VAL A 260 -21.43 -10.84 -22.51
C VAL A 260 -20.67 -10.68 -21.20
N GLY A 261 -19.73 -11.58 -20.91
CA GLY A 261 -18.90 -11.48 -19.71
C GLY A 261 -18.02 -10.24 -19.69
N TYR A 262 -17.47 -9.86 -20.85
CA TYR A 262 -16.68 -8.64 -20.98
C TYR A 262 -17.52 -7.38 -20.74
N ASP A 263 -18.70 -7.27 -21.36
CA ASP A 263 -19.59 -6.12 -21.21
C ASP A 263 -20.11 -5.99 -19.76
N ASP A 264 -20.45 -7.12 -19.12
CA ASP A 264 -20.80 -7.18 -17.70
C ASP A 264 -19.64 -6.69 -16.82
N THR A 265 -18.42 -7.13 -17.13
CA THR A 265 -17.21 -6.71 -16.41
C THR A 265 -17.01 -5.20 -16.53
N LEU A 266 -17.04 -4.65 -17.74
CA LEU A 266 -16.94 -3.21 -17.96
C LEU A 266 -18.04 -2.44 -17.20
N LYS A 267 -19.26 -2.96 -17.19
CA LYS A 267 -20.38 -2.35 -16.46
C LYS A 267 -20.15 -2.36 -14.95
N ALA A 268 -19.72 -3.49 -14.38
CA ALA A 268 -19.48 -3.62 -12.94
C ALA A 268 -18.41 -2.64 -12.44
N PHE A 269 -17.30 -2.52 -13.17
CA PHE A 269 -16.23 -1.55 -12.89
C PHE A 269 -16.70 -0.10 -13.01
N LYS A 270 -17.45 0.21 -14.08
CA LYS A 270 -18.02 1.55 -14.29
C LYS A 270 -18.99 1.95 -13.18
N ASP A 271 -19.89 1.07 -12.77
CA ASP A 271 -20.88 1.34 -11.71
C ASP A 271 -20.21 1.61 -10.35
N ASN A 272 -19.06 0.98 -10.11
CA ASN A 272 -18.25 1.18 -8.90
C ASN A 272 -17.17 2.26 -9.04
N LYS A 273 -17.15 2.99 -10.16
CA LYS A 273 -16.22 4.10 -10.45
C LYS A 273 -14.75 3.68 -10.43
N ILE A 274 -14.44 2.44 -10.80
CA ILE A 274 -13.08 1.99 -11.04
C ILE A 274 -12.81 2.08 -12.55
N PRO A 275 -12.00 3.03 -13.03
CA PRO A 275 -11.57 3.04 -14.41
C PRO A 275 -10.76 1.77 -14.73
N VAL A 276 -10.93 1.29 -15.96
CA VAL A 276 -10.24 0.11 -16.47
C VAL A 276 -9.44 0.46 -17.71
N PHE A 277 -8.45 -0.37 -18.01
CA PHE A 277 -7.72 -0.28 -19.28
C PHE A 277 -7.38 -1.66 -19.84
N ASN A 278 -7.21 -1.70 -21.16
CA ASN A 278 -6.75 -2.87 -21.91
C ASN A 278 -6.15 -2.44 -23.26
N LYS A 279 -5.89 -3.39 -24.16
CA LYS A 279 -5.17 -3.16 -25.42
C LYS A 279 -5.82 -2.10 -26.32
N ASP A 280 -7.15 -2.00 -26.30
CA ASP A 280 -7.94 -1.11 -27.17
C ASP A 280 -8.51 0.10 -26.39
N MET A 281 -8.39 0.08 -25.06
CA MET A 281 -8.91 1.10 -24.16
C MET A 281 -7.81 1.54 -23.19
N PRO A 282 -6.87 2.40 -23.60
CA PRO A 282 -5.86 2.94 -22.68
C PRO A 282 -6.50 3.88 -21.67
N LEU A 283 -6.01 3.86 -20.43
CA LEU A 283 -6.44 4.83 -19.41
C LEU A 283 -5.48 6.01 -19.39
N ILE A 284 -6.00 7.19 -19.73
CA ILE A 284 -5.30 8.46 -19.63
C ILE A 284 -5.92 9.23 -18.48
N THR A 285 -5.14 9.46 -17.42
CA THR A 285 -5.61 10.13 -16.21
C THR A 285 -4.55 11.10 -15.67
N LYS A 286 -4.90 11.90 -14.66
CA LYS A 286 -3.99 12.83 -14.01
C LYS A 286 -3.78 12.45 -12.55
N ILE A 287 -2.59 11.98 -12.21
CA ILE A 287 -2.22 11.56 -10.84
C ILE A 287 -1.31 12.62 -10.26
N GLY A 288 -1.73 13.28 -9.17
CA GLY A 288 -0.98 14.33 -8.49
C GLY A 288 -0.40 15.42 -9.40
N GLY A 289 -1.07 15.72 -10.51
CA GLY A 289 -0.63 16.75 -11.47
C GLY A 289 0.01 16.21 -12.76
N ILE A 290 0.46 14.96 -12.76
CA ILE A 290 1.16 14.32 -13.89
C ILE A 290 0.13 13.58 -14.75
N GLU A 291 0.14 13.82 -16.07
CA GLU A 291 -0.61 12.99 -17.02
C GLU A 291 0.02 11.59 -17.01
N THR A 292 -0.77 10.58 -16.70
CA THR A 292 -0.35 9.18 -16.65
C THR A 292 -1.19 8.39 -17.64
N VAL A 293 -0.51 7.65 -18.52
CA VAL A 293 -1.08 6.74 -19.50
C VAL A 293 -0.77 5.31 -19.06
N LEU A 294 -1.82 4.54 -18.82
CA LEU A 294 -1.76 3.11 -18.53
C LEU A 294 -2.18 2.35 -19.80
N LEU A 295 -1.24 1.57 -20.32
CA LEU A 295 -1.46 0.64 -21.44
C LEU A 295 -1.48 -0.79 -20.90
N GLY A 296 -2.30 -1.66 -21.48
CA GLY A 296 -2.42 -3.06 -21.06
C GLY A 296 -2.43 -4.00 -22.25
N TYR A 297 -1.68 -5.11 -22.19
CA TYR A 297 -1.63 -6.09 -23.28
C TYR A 297 -1.58 -7.54 -22.75
N ASP A 298 -2.40 -8.42 -23.32
CA ASP A 298 -2.23 -9.87 -23.21
C ASP A 298 -1.30 -10.34 -24.34
N CYS A 299 -0.13 -10.85 -23.99
CA CYS A 299 0.93 -11.25 -24.90
C CYS A 299 1.66 -12.51 -24.39
N ARG A 300 0.91 -13.59 -24.14
CA ARG A 300 1.48 -14.90 -23.81
C ARG A 300 2.09 -15.55 -25.05
N SER A 301 2.70 -16.72 -24.87
CA SER A 301 3.49 -17.38 -25.92
C SER A 301 2.76 -17.63 -27.25
N SER A 302 1.45 -17.80 -27.21
CA SER A 302 0.63 -18.01 -28.41
C SER A 302 0.27 -16.73 -29.18
N GLN A 303 0.50 -15.55 -28.60
CA GLN A 303 0.04 -14.26 -29.11
C GLN A 303 1.18 -13.38 -29.67
N GLN A 304 2.41 -13.88 -29.63
CA GLN A 304 3.58 -13.15 -30.10
C GLN A 304 3.63 -13.06 -31.63
N SER A 305 3.93 -11.86 -32.14
CA SER A 305 4.30 -11.65 -33.54
C SER A 305 5.04 -10.32 -33.70
N ALA A 306 5.87 -10.20 -34.74
CA ALA A 306 6.52 -8.92 -35.04
C ALA A 306 5.51 -7.78 -35.24
N SER A 307 4.36 -8.06 -35.85
CA SER A 307 3.27 -7.08 -36.01
C SER A 307 2.65 -6.67 -34.67
N TYR A 308 2.56 -7.57 -33.70
CA TYR A 308 2.00 -7.26 -32.40
C TYR A 308 2.96 -6.40 -31.57
N LEU A 309 4.25 -6.73 -31.57
CA LEU A 309 5.28 -5.87 -30.97
C LEU A 309 5.28 -4.47 -31.60
N ALA A 310 5.28 -4.38 -32.93
CA ALA A 310 5.25 -3.10 -33.64
C ALA A 310 4.01 -2.26 -33.29
N LYS A 311 2.86 -2.91 -33.04
CA LYS A 311 1.63 -2.23 -32.56
C LYS A 311 1.84 -1.65 -31.16
N ILE A 312 2.39 -2.42 -30.22
CA ILE A 312 2.67 -1.96 -28.85
C ILE A 312 3.65 -0.78 -28.89
N GLU A 313 4.75 -0.91 -29.63
CA GLU A 313 5.71 0.19 -29.81
C GLU A 313 5.05 1.45 -30.40
N SER A 314 4.19 1.28 -31.40
CA SER A 314 3.46 2.39 -32.00
C SER A 314 2.54 3.09 -31.00
N ASP A 315 1.86 2.34 -30.12
CA ASP A 315 1.01 2.92 -29.09
C ASP A 315 1.84 3.68 -28.05
N VAL A 316 2.95 3.10 -27.58
CA VAL A 316 3.87 3.77 -26.67
C VAL A 316 4.39 5.09 -27.27
N LYS A 317 4.87 5.06 -28.52
CA LYS A 317 5.34 6.26 -29.25
C LYS A 317 4.23 7.29 -29.44
N LYS A 318 2.98 6.84 -29.69
CA LYS A 318 1.82 7.71 -29.85
C LYS A 318 1.47 8.45 -28.55
N TYR A 319 1.54 7.77 -27.40
CA TYR A 319 1.12 8.35 -26.12
C TYR A 319 2.26 9.04 -25.37
N LYS A 320 3.52 8.68 -25.59
CA LYS A 320 4.64 9.24 -24.86
C LYS A 320 4.90 10.71 -25.22
N LYS A 321 5.01 11.53 -24.18
CA LYS A 321 5.44 12.94 -24.22
C LYS A 321 6.54 13.16 -23.18
N PRO A 322 7.32 14.26 -23.26
CA PRO A 322 8.35 14.53 -22.25
C PRO A 322 7.80 14.62 -20.82
N ASN A 323 6.63 15.23 -20.64
CA ASN A 323 6.04 15.59 -19.35
C ASN A 323 4.91 14.66 -18.90
N ASN A 324 4.79 13.46 -19.47
CA ASN A 324 3.83 12.46 -19.04
C ASN A 324 4.50 11.14 -18.65
N LEU A 325 3.75 10.31 -17.95
CA LEU A 325 4.14 8.98 -17.55
C LEU A 325 3.43 7.95 -18.44
N VAL A 326 4.16 6.99 -18.98
CA VAL A 326 3.61 5.85 -19.74
C VAL A 326 4.02 4.56 -19.03
N ILE A 327 3.04 3.88 -18.43
CA ILE A 327 3.22 2.58 -17.76
C ILE A 327 2.58 1.52 -18.66
N VAL A 328 3.36 0.51 -19.02
CA VAL A 328 2.88 -0.61 -19.84
C VAL A 328 2.68 -1.83 -18.96
N ASN A 329 1.48 -2.36 -18.92
CA ASN A 329 1.11 -3.55 -18.15
C ASN A 329 1.07 -4.73 -19.11
N MET A 330 1.89 -5.74 -18.87
CA MET A 330 2.06 -6.89 -19.76
C MET A 330 1.61 -8.17 -19.05
N HIS A 331 0.57 -8.80 -19.57
CA HIS A 331 0.15 -10.13 -19.14
C HIS A 331 0.78 -11.15 -20.09
N TRP A 332 1.89 -11.76 -19.67
CA TRP A 332 2.84 -12.44 -20.57
C TRP A 332 3.70 -13.50 -19.86
N GLY A 333 4.62 -14.12 -20.59
CA GLY A 333 5.52 -15.14 -20.05
C GLY A 333 4.90 -16.54 -20.07
N VAL A 334 5.33 -17.35 -19.12
CA VAL A 334 4.91 -18.74 -18.96
C VAL A 334 4.60 -18.97 -17.49
N GLU A 335 3.43 -19.54 -17.21
CA GLU A 335 3.00 -19.88 -15.85
C GLU A 335 4.09 -20.62 -15.07
N TYR A 336 4.29 -20.18 -13.82
CA TYR A 336 5.19 -20.74 -12.81
C TYR A 336 6.68 -20.69 -13.13
N ARG A 337 7.10 -19.97 -14.16
CA ARG A 337 8.52 -19.65 -14.35
C ARG A 337 8.92 -18.48 -13.45
N GLU A 338 10.16 -18.51 -13.01
CA GLU A 338 10.78 -17.48 -12.15
C GLU A 338 11.69 -16.54 -12.95
N THR A 339 12.03 -16.94 -14.17
CA THR A 339 12.93 -16.20 -15.06
C THR A 339 12.24 -15.99 -16.40
N PRO A 340 12.28 -14.76 -16.93
CA PRO A 340 11.60 -14.44 -18.17
C PRO A 340 12.19 -15.24 -19.31
N VAL A 341 11.34 -15.66 -20.25
CA VAL A 341 11.79 -16.27 -21.51
C VAL A 341 12.20 -15.19 -22.52
N ASP A 342 12.99 -15.57 -23.53
CA ASP A 342 13.65 -14.63 -24.46
C ASP A 342 12.74 -13.58 -25.09
N TYR A 343 11.49 -13.91 -25.41
CA TYR A 343 10.58 -12.93 -26.01
C TYR A 343 10.16 -11.85 -25.00
N GLN A 344 10.04 -12.18 -23.71
CA GLN A 344 9.67 -11.20 -22.69
C GLN A 344 10.75 -10.13 -22.61
N THR A 345 12.03 -10.53 -22.62
CA THR A 345 13.15 -9.57 -22.61
C THR A 345 13.22 -8.77 -23.91
N GLN A 346 13.04 -9.40 -25.07
CA GLN A 346 12.99 -8.71 -26.36
C GLN A 346 11.86 -7.68 -26.45
N TYR A 347 10.64 -8.05 -26.03
CA TYR A 347 9.50 -7.14 -26.00
C TYR A 347 9.72 -6.04 -24.96
N GLY A 348 10.20 -6.40 -23.78
CA GLY A 348 10.49 -5.46 -22.69
C GLY A 348 11.47 -4.37 -23.13
N HIS A 349 12.58 -4.75 -23.77
CA HIS A 349 13.57 -3.82 -24.29
C HIS A 349 12.98 -2.91 -25.38
N ALA A 350 12.28 -3.48 -26.36
CA ALA A 350 11.66 -2.71 -27.44
C ALA A 350 10.59 -1.73 -26.93
N ILE A 351 9.79 -2.10 -25.93
CA ILE A 351 8.78 -1.24 -25.30
C ILE A 351 9.43 -0.09 -24.53
N ILE A 352 10.51 -0.35 -23.79
CA ILE A 352 11.29 0.67 -23.11
C ILE A 352 11.94 1.64 -24.12
N ASP A 353 12.52 1.11 -25.20
CA ASP A 353 13.15 1.88 -26.27
C ASP A 353 12.13 2.71 -27.07
N ALA A 354 10.89 2.24 -27.18
CA ALA A 354 9.77 3.00 -27.74
C ALA A 354 9.32 4.19 -26.87
N GLY A 355 9.70 4.22 -25.59
CA GLY A 355 9.52 5.37 -24.71
C GLY A 355 8.80 5.11 -23.39
N ALA A 356 8.32 3.89 -23.12
CA ALA A 356 7.66 3.54 -21.86
C ALA A 356 8.55 3.85 -20.66
N ASP A 357 8.00 4.33 -19.55
CA ASP A 357 8.79 4.71 -18.36
C ASP A 357 9.04 3.54 -17.42
N ILE A 358 8.14 2.55 -17.42
CA ILE A 358 8.25 1.31 -16.67
C ILE A 358 7.30 0.25 -17.27
N ILE A 359 7.66 -1.02 -17.14
CA ILE A 359 6.81 -2.16 -17.48
C ILE A 359 6.44 -2.93 -16.21
N MET A 360 5.16 -3.25 -16.06
CA MET A 360 4.62 -4.03 -14.95
C MET A 360 3.99 -5.32 -15.47
N GLY A 361 4.57 -6.46 -15.13
CA GLY A 361 4.17 -7.76 -15.65
C GLY A 361 3.25 -8.55 -14.72
N SER A 362 2.44 -9.42 -15.33
CA SER A 362 1.54 -10.41 -14.73
C SER A 362 1.49 -11.68 -15.58
N HIS A 363 0.76 -12.71 -15.11
CA HIS A 363 0.51 -14.04 -15.73
C HIS A 363 1.34 -15.22 -15.22
N PRO A 364 2.66 -15.10 -14.92
CA PRO A 364 3.40 -16.24 -14.42
C PRO A 364 2.90 -16.79 -13.07
N HIS A 365 1.98 -16.10 -12.39
CA HIS A 365 1.43 -16.45 -11.07
C HIS A 365 2.50 -16.57 -9.97
N ARG A 366 3.70 -16.07 -10.23
CA ARG A 366 4.85 -15.98 -9.30
C ARG A 366 5.62 -14.71 -9.58
N LEU A 367 6.41 -14.27 -8.61
CA LEU A 367 7.43 -13.25 -8.85
C LEU A 367 8.40 -13.75 -9.94
N GLU A 368 8.61 -12.92 -10.96
CA GLU A 368 9.72 -13.09 -11.91
C GLU A 368 10.76 -11.98 -11.70
N SER A 369 11.89 -12.10 -12.41
CA SER A 369 12.96 -11.13 -12.41
C SER A 369 12.48 -9.67 -12.53
N VAL A 370 13.24 -8.77 -11.92
CA VAL A 370 13.17 -7.32 -12.20
C VAL A 370 14.47 -6.91 -12.87
N GLU A 371 14.34 -6.20 -13.99
CA GLU A 371 15.48 -5.71 -14.76
C GLU A 371 15.52 -4.19 -14.75
N LYS A 372 16.73 -3.64 -14.77
CA LYS A 372 16.99 -2.25 -15.12
C LYS A 372 17.64 -2.19 -16.51
N TYR A 373 16.86 -1.77 -17.50
CA TYR A 373 17.27 -1.61 -18.89
C TYR A 373 17.17 -0.13 -19.30
N ASN A 374 18.23 0.43 -19.87
CA ASN A 374 18.32 1.85 -20.26
C ASN A 374 17.86 2.83 -19.15
N GLY A 375 18.18 2.51 -17.90
CA GLY A 375 17.86 3.32 -16.73
C GLY A 375 16.42 3.20 -16.22
N LYS A 376 15.58 2.39 -16.87
CA LYS A 376 14.17 2.15 -16.52
C LYS A 376 13.95 0.70 -16.08
N TYR A 377 12.84 0.45 -15.40
CA TYR A 377 12.57 -0.87 -14.83
C TYR A 377 11.61 -1.68 -15.69
N ILE A 378 11.85 -3.00 -15.72
CA ILE A 378 10.95 -4.01 -16.27
C ILE A 378 10.71 -5.00 -15.13
N VAL A 379 9.50 -4.99 -14.57
CA VAL A 379 9.05 -6.01 -13.60
C VAL A 379 8.38 -7.10 -14.43
N TYR A 380 9.02 -8.26 -14.62
CA TYR A 380 8.50 -9.28 -15.53
C TYR A 380 7.24 -9.98 -15.01
N SER A 381 7.12 -10.13 -13.70
CA SER A 381 5.89 -10.58 -13.04
C SER A 381 5.86 -10.14 -11.59
N MET A 382 4.71 -9.61 -11.17
CA MET A 382 4.44 -9.27 -9.77
C MET A 382 3.90 -10.46 -8.96
N GLY A 383 3.55 -11.57 -9.61
CA GLY A 383 2.97 -12.77 -9.00
C GLY A 383 1.51 -12.62 -8.58
N ASP A 384 0.94 -13.69 -8.04
CA ASP A 384 -0.40 -13.66 -7.48
C ASP A 384 -0.45 -12.75 -6.25
N PHE A 385 -1.44 -11.86 -6.19
CA PHE A 385 -1.61 -10.95 -5.06
C PHE A 385 -2.80 -11.39 -4.21
N ALA A 386 -4.01 -11.34 -4.77
CA ALA A 386 -5.22 -11.88 -4.16
C ALA A 386 -5.90 -12.82 -5.16
N PHE A 387 -5.39 -14.04 -5.27
CA PHE A 387 -5.77 -15.00 -6.29
C PHE A 387 -5.79 -16.41 -5.69
N GLY A 388 -6.95 -17.06 -5.70
CA GLY A 388 -7.13 -18.37 -5.06
C GLY A 388 -7.41 -19.52 -6.02
N ALA A 389 -7.27 -19.31 -7.34
CA ALA A 389 -7.66 -20.31 -8.33
C ALA A 389 -6.64 -21.44 -8.53
N ASP A 390 -5.51 -21.46 -7.80
CA ASP A 390 -4.50 -22.53 -7.91
C ASP A 390 -4.05 -23.12 -6.55
N PRO A 391 -4.45 -24.36 -6.23
CA PRO A 391 -4.00 -25.09 -5.05
C PRO A 391 -2.59 -25.70 -5.18
N THR A 392 -1.92 -25.57 -6.34
CA THR A 392 -0.60 -26.17 -6.63
C THR A 392 0.57 -25.19 -6.53
N LEU A 393 0.32 -23.94 -6.13
CA LEU A 393 1.34 -22.92 -5.95
C LEU A 393 2.41 -23.37 -4.93
N LEU A 394 3.63 -23.60 -5.42
CA LEU A 394 4.80 -23.94 -4.59
C LEU A 394 5.35 -22.74 -3.81
N SER A 395 4.98 -21.52 -4.20
CA SER A 395 5.39 -20.27 -3.56
C SER A 395 4.23 -19.29 -3.51
N ARG A 396 3.94 -18.77 -2.31
CA ARG A 396 2.93 -17.74 -2.02
C ARG A 396 3.54 -16.33 -2.01
N MET A 397 4.78 -16.18 -2.48
CA MET A 397 5.54 -14.94 -2.42
C MET A 397 5.09 -13.98 -3.51
N THR A 398 4.81 -12.74 -3.10
CA THR A 398 4.41 -11.63 -3.97
C THR A 398 4.95 -10.32 -3.41
N SER A 399 4.68 -9.20 -4.08
CA SER A 399 5.05 -7.89 -3.55
C SER A 399 4.20 -6.77 -4.11
N MET A 400 4.00 -5.74 -3.29
CA MET A 400 3.53 -4.44 -3.79
C MET A 400 4.71 -3.63 -4.30
N PHE A 401 4.63 -3.15 -5.54
CA PHE A 401 5.65 -2.28 -6.12
C PHE A 401 5.23 -0.83 -5.97
N ARG A 402 6.00 -0.07 -5.18
CA ARG A 402 5.72 1.34 -4.87
C ARG A 402 6.64 2.24 -5.66
N LEU A 403 6.05 2.92 -6.64
CA LEU A 403 6.73 3.73 -7.63
C LEU A 403 6.55 5.20 -7.29
N ARG A 404 7.64 5.91 -6.99
CA ARG A 404 7.60 7.35 -6.72
C ARG A 404 8.10 8.13 -7.92
N PHE A 405 7.23 8.92 -8.54
CA PHE A 405 7.56 9.76 -9.70
C PHE A 405 7.55 11.23 -9.32
N THR A 406 8.35 12.02 -10.02
CA THR A 406 8.35 13.48 -9.90
C THR A 406 8.63 14.13 -11.24
N GLU A 407 8.19 15.36 -11.42
CA GLU A 407 8.56 16.18 -12.58
C GLU A 407 9.87 16.93 -12.27
N ASN A 408 10.85 16.81 -13.16
CA ASN A 408 12.10 17.54 -13.13
C ASN A 408 12.37 18.17 -14.51
N ASN A 409 12.36 19.51 -14.58
CA ASN A 409 12.59 20.27 -15.81
C ASN A 409 11.70 19.83 -16.99
N GLY A 410 10.39 19.67 -16.74
CA GLY A 410 9.41 19.24 -17.75
C GLY A 410 9.53 17.78 -18.17
N LYS A 411 10.30 16.96 -17.44
CA LYS A 411 10.40 15.51 -17.63
C LYS A 411 9.93 14.76 -16.39
N VAL A 412 9.13 13.72 -16.58
CA VAL A 412 8.77 12.82 -15.48
C VAL A 412 9.91 11.82 -15.28
N VAL A 413 10.33 11.64 -14.03
CA VAL A 413 11.41 10.71 -13.65
C VAL A 413 10.99 9.83 -12.48
N LEU A 414 11.38 8.56 -12.51
CA LEU A 414 11.25 7.65 -11.37
C LEU A 414 12.29 8.03 -10.32
N LYS A 415 11.83 8.50 -9.16
CA LYS A 415 12.67 8.87 -8.02
C LYS A 415 13.07 7.66 -7.18
N ASN A 416 12.14 6.73 -6.99
CA ASN A 416 12.37 5.51 -6.22
C ASN A 416 11.42 4.39 -6.66
N LEU A 417 11.95 3.17 -6.69
CA LEU A 417 11.17 1.93 -6.70
C LEU A 417 11.46 1.25 -5.37
N SER A 418 10.45 1.18 -4.51
CA SER A 418 10.49 0.40 -3.28
C SER A 418 9.47 -0.72 -3.35
N ILE A 419 9.72 -1.81 -2.63
CA ILE A 419 8.81 -2.95 -2.56
C ILE A 419 8.22 -3.10 -1.16
N VAL A 420 7.07 -3.77 -1.08
CA VAL A 420 6.52 -4.27 0.17
C VAL A 420 6.43 -5.79 0.05
N PRO A 421 7.37 -6.54 0.66
CA PRO A 421 7.34 -7.99 0.66
C PRO A 421 6.03 -8.52 1.23
N THR A 422 5.37 -9.42 0.52
CA THR A 422 4.01 -9.86 0.84
C THR A 422 3.86 -11.35 0.57
N TYR A 423 3.11 -12.05 1.42
CA TYR A 423 2.53 -13.34 1.06
C TYR A 423 1.11 -13.13 0.54
N GLU A 424 0.66 -13.89 -0.46
CA GLU A 424 -0.69 -13.74 -1.03
C GLU A 424 -1.83 -14.10 -0.05
N ASN A 425 -1.53 -14.83 1.03
CA ASN A 425 -2.46 -15.21 2.08
C ASN A 425 -1.94 -14.86 3.49
N SER A 426 -2.85 -14.77 4.46
CA SER A 426 -2.52 -14.33 5.82
C SER A 426 -2.73 -15.38 6.91
N ASP A 427 -3.22 -16.56 6.56
CA ASP A 427 -3.50 -17.65 7.50
C ASP A 427 -2.39 -18.70 7.56
N GLY A 428 -1.35 -18.57 6.73
CA GLY A 428 -0.22 -19.49 6.65
C GLY A 428 -0.58 -20.84 6.01
N SER A 429 -1.78 -20.97 5.44
CA SER A 429 -2.16 -22.16 4.70
C SER A 429 -1.27 -22.34 3.47
N LEU A 430 -0.82 -23.58 3.25
CA LEU A 430 -0.06 -23.93 2.04
C LEU A 430 -0.99 -24.34 0.89
N ASN A 431 -2.23 -24.72 1.20
CA ASN A 431 -3.16 -25.36 0.25
C ASN A 431 -4.43 -24.54 -0.02
N GLU A 432 -4.79 -23.62 0.88
CA GLU A 432 -5.95 -22.75 0.75
C GLU A 432 -5.48 -21.29 0.73
N ASN A 433 -6.16 -20.46 -0.05
CA ASN A 433 -5.93 -19.01 -0.04
C ASN A 433 -7.13 -18.33 0.63
N ASN A 434 -6.90 -17.57 1.70
CA ASN A 434 -7.94 -16.76 2.35
C ASN A 434 -8.17 -15.40 1.67
N TYR A 435 -7.52 -15.14 0.54
CA TYR A 435 -7.57 -13.91 -0.25
C TYR A 435 -7.21 -12.67 0.56
N GLN A 436 -6.28 -12.81 1.51
CA GLN A 436 -5.79 -11.69 2.31
C GLN A 436 -4.26 -11.58 2.18
N PRO A 437 -3.76 -10.76 1.24
CA PRO A 437 -2.34 -10.52 1.14
C PRO A 437 -1.80 -10.04 2.50
N LEU A 438 -0.68 -10.58 2.92
CA LEU A 438 -0.02 -10.31 4.19
C LEU A 438 1.35 -9.67 3.94
N PRO A 439 1.45 -8.33 4.00
CA PRO A 439 2.73 -7.65 4.06
C PRO A 439 3.54 -8.12 5.28
N VAL A 440 4.76 -8.58 5.04
CA VAL A 440 5.63 -9.20 6.06
C VAL A 440 6.86 -8.35 6.37
N PHE A 441 7.51 -8.67 7.49
CA PHE A 441 8.66 -7.96 8.04
C PHE A 441 9.71 -8.96 8.55
N GLY A 442 10.90 -8.48 8.89
CA GLY A 442 11.99 -9.27 9.44
C GLY A 442 12.48 -10.34 8.47
N ASP A 443 12.57 -11.58 8.95
CA ASP A 443 13.14 -12.68 8.17
C ASP A 443 12.25 -13.11 7.01
N ASP A 444 10.93 -12.99 7.11
CA ASP A 444 10.04 -13.29 5.98
C ASP A 444 10.16 -12.25 4.86
N ALA A 445 10.27 -10.96 5.21
CA ALA A 445 10.56 -9.92 4.24
C ALA A 445 11.91 -10.16 3.53
N LYS A 446 12.96 -10.49 4.29
CA LYS A 446 14.27 -10.85 3.73
C LYS A 446 14.19 -12.04 2.78
N LYS A 447 13.38 -13.07 3.07
CA LYS A 447 13.23 -14.24 2.16
C LYS A 447 12.72 -13.81 0.80
N ILE A 448 11.65 -13.00 0.76
CA ILE A 448 11.06 -12.51 -0.49
C ILE A 448 12.02 -11.59 -1.25
N VAL A 449 12.72 -10.69 -0.54
CA VAL A 449 13.74 -9.80 -1.14
C VAL A 449 14.88 -10.62 -1.75
N ASN A 450 15.41 -11.59 -1.00
CA ASN A 450 16.48 -12.48 -1.48
C ASN A 450 16.03 -13.32 -2.66
N GLU A 451 14.76 -13.72 -2.69
CA GLU A 451 14.18 -14.44 -3.81
C GLU A 451 14.15 -13.56 -5.07
N LEU A 452 13.63 -12.33 -4.98
CA LEU A 452 13.68 -11.36 -6.07
C LEU A 452 15.11 -11.12 -6.59
N ILE A 453 16.09 -11.02 -5.70
CA ILE A 453 17.50 -10.89 -6.07
C ILE A 453 17.99 -12.15 -6.78
N ARG A 454 17.68 -13.34 -6.25
CA ARG A 454 18.09 -14.63 -6.81
C ARG A 454 17.57 -14.83 -8.22
N ILE A 455 16.27 -14.56 -8.44
CA ILE A 455 15.62 -14.74 -9.74
C ILE A 455 15.99 -13.64 -10.73
N SER A 456 16.39 -12.44 -10.27
CA SER A 456 16.86 -11.36 -11.13
C SER A 456 18.33 -11.50 -11.53
N LYS A 457 19.16 -12.14 -10.70
CA LYS A 457 20.61 -12.28 -10.95
C LYS A 457 21.01 -12.88 -12.32
N PRO A 458 20.27 -13.85 -12.91
CA PRO A 458 20.66 -14.44 -14.19
C PRO A 458 20.51 -13.52 -15.41
N ILE A 459 19.68 -12.48 -15.32
CA ILE A 459 19.45 -11.57 -16.45
C ILE A 459 20.41 -10.37 -16.41
N GLN A 460 20.88 -9.92 -17.58
CA GLN A 460 21.69 -8.71 -17.66
C GLN A 460 20.86 -7.51 -17.19
N GLY A 461 21.42 -6.67 -16.32
CA GLY A 461 20.67 -5.55 -15.72
C GLY A 461 19.70 -5.99 -14.62
N GLY A 462 19.70 -7.26 -14.21
CA GLY A 462 18.91 -7.75 -13.09
C GLY A 462 19.13 -6.97 -11.80
N VAL A 463 18.04 -6.61 -11.12
CA VAL A 463 18.07 -5.81 -9.89
C VAL A 463 18.51 -6.69 -8.72
N THR A 464 19.58 -6.28 -8.04
CA THR A 464 20.16 -7.02 -6.90
C THR A 464 19.99 -6.32 -5.55
N GLU A 465 19.35 -5.16 -5.54
CA GLU A 465 19.10 -4.37 -4.33
C GLU A 465 17.70 -3.76 -4.40
N TYR A 466 16.96 -3.83 -3.30
CA TYR A 466 15.61 -3.31 -3.19
C TYR A 466 15.47 -2.44 -1.95
N ASP A 467 14.81 -1.29 -2.11
CA ASP A 467 14.37 -0.48 -0.97
C ASP A 467 13.04 -1.03 -0.45
N TYR A 468 12.94 -1.25 0.86
CA TYR A 468 11.71 -1.62 1.53
C TYR A 468 11.71 -1.10 2.96
N PHE A 469 10.52 -0.98 3.55
CA PHE A 469 10.36 -0.62 4.96
C PHE A 469 10.38 -1.89 5.80
N ASP A 470 11.25 -1.92 6.80
CA ASP A 470 11.26 -2.95 7.83
C ASP A 470 11.50 -2.32 9.20
N PRO A 471 10.65 -2.55 10.20
CA PRO A 471 10.84 -1.97 11.52
C PRO A 471 12.01 -2.61 12.31
N PHE A 472 12.60 -3.70 11.81
CA PHE A 472 13.68 -4.44 12.46
C PHE A 472 15.05 -4.33 11.75
N ILE A 473 15.07 -3.98 10.46
CA ILE A 473 16.26 -3.99 9.57
C ILE A 473 16.41 -2.61 8.92
#